data_AF-A0A2N1XW47-F1
#
_entry.id   AF-A0A2N1XW47-F1
#
_cell.length_a   1.000
_cell.length_b   1.000
_cell.length_c   1.000
_cell.angle_alpha   90.00
_cell.angle_beta   90.00
_cell.angle_gamma   90.00
#
_symmetry.space_group_name_H-M   'P 1'
#
loop_
_entity.id
_entity.type
_entity.pdbx_description
1 polymer ?
#
loop_
_entity_poly.entity_id
_entity_poly.type
_entity_poly.pdbx_seq_one_letter_code
_entity_poly.pdbx_strand_id
1 'polypeptide(L)'
;MNRSILRFVMAVCWLLPGSAGLSLAAMNHDGMMMNQTGMIMNVNHDSLPRDCPKLVGDVDITIRAGHKYARRFNGKMFAFDQQEWNVAPCSRINITFVNDDKIRHQLMIHGLPGYLYPDGMFHLELYGPGELKASLIMPSQKKTYLVHCEVPQHMEKGMKAQLKVGGGDADLPSIPGLTAPVRADSYPVDWNNATWLILIFSVIAGCALPYFAYKRFVK
;
A
#
# COMPACT_ATOMS: atom_id res chain seq x y z
N MET A 1 4.95 6.83 -75.49
CA MET A 1 3.68 7.41 -75.01
C MET A 1 3.40 6.79 -73.65
N ASN A 2 3.31 7.44 -72.48
CA ASN A 2 3.56 8.79 -72.02
C ASN A 2 3.48 8.70 -70.46
N ARG A 3 4.44 9.30 -69.75
CA ARG A 3 4.38 9.89 -68.37
C ARG A 3 3.92 9.01 -67.19
N SER A 4 4.76 8.75 -66.19
CA SER A 4 5.29 9.71 -65.19
C SER A 4 4.21 10.42 -64.36
N ILE A 5 3.44 9.71 -63.54
CA ILE A 5 2.65 10.31 -62.44
C ILE A 5 2.53 9.30 -61.28
N LEU A 6 3.59 9.15 -60.47
CA LEU A 6 3.44 8.57 -59.12
C LEU A 6 4.56 9.07 -58.19
N ARG A 7 4.70 10.39 -58.13
CA ARG A 7 5.53 11.10 -57.14
C ARG A 7 4.85 12.43 -56.89
N PHE A 8 3.84 12.52 -56.03
CA PHE A 8 3.37 13.80 -55.46
C PHE A 8 2.26 13.64 -54.41
N VAL A 9 2.51 12.93 -53.29
CA VAL A 9 1.81 13.23 -52.01
C VAL A 9 2.72 12.80 -50.84
N MET A 10 3.82 13.52 -50.64
CA MET A 10 4.61 13.44 -49.39
C MET A 10 5.35 14.76 -49.24
N ALA A 11 4.62 15.79 -48.79
CA ALA A 11 5.14 16.99 -48.13
C ALA A 11 4.02 18.03 -48.10
N VAL A 12 3.23 18.08 -47.01
CA VAL A 12 2.79 19.30 -46.33
C VAL A 12 2.14 18.86 -45.01
N CYS A 13 2.91 18.81 -43.92
CA CYS A 13 2.40 19.10 -42.58
C CYS A 13 3.60 19.29 -41.64
N TRP A 14 4.33 20.38 -41.85
CA TRP A 14 5.13 20.99 -40.79
C TRP A 14 4.25 22.06 -40.13
N LEU A 15 4.37 22.17 -38.80
CA LEU A 15 3.91 23.27 -37.94
C LEU A 15 2.46 23.18 -37.44
N LEU A 16 2.25 22.39 -36.38
CA LEU A 16 1.44 22.86 -35.26
C LEU A 16 2.26 22.80 -33.96
N PRO A 17 2.29 23.90 -33.19
CA PRO A 17 3.09 24.06 -31.98
C PRO A 17 2.55 23.16 -30.86
N GLY A 18 3.46 22.84 -29.93
CA GLY A 18 3.26 21.93 -28.82
C GLY A 18 1.91 22.08 -28.14
N SER A 19 1.21 20.95 -28.02
CA SER A 19 0.14 20.76 -27.04
C SER A 19 0.75 21.05 -25.67
N ALA A 20 0.39 22.22 -25.15
CA ALA A 20 0.56 22.60 -23.76
C ALA A 20 0.21 21.40 -22.90
N GLY A 21 1.16 20.97 -22.05
CA GLY A 21 0.87 19.99 -21.02
C GLY A 21 -0.35 20.48 -20.23
N LEU A 22 -1.35 19.62 -20.08
CA LEU A 22 -2.39 19.84 -19.09
C LEU A 22 -1.68 20.02 -17.75
N SER A 23 -1.63 21.25 -17.25
CA SER A 23 -1.33 21.52 -15.86
C SER A 23 -2.50 20.98 -15.05
N LEU A 24 -2.35 19.74 -14.57
CA LEU A 24 -3.24 19.16 -13.58
C LEU A 24 -3.21 20.09 -12.36
N ALA A 25 -4.38 20.63 -11.99
CA ALA A 25 -4.52 21.49 -10.82
C ALA A 25 -4.10 20.72 -9.56
N ALA A 26 -2.89 20.97 -9.07
CA ALA A 26 -2.47 20.58 -7.73
C ALA A 26 -2.95 21.66 -6.76
N MET A 27 -3.67 21.26 -5.71
CA MET A 27 -4.07 22.18 -4.64
C MET A 27 -3.09 22.01 -3.48
N ASN A 28 -2.53 23.12 -3.01
CA ASN A 28 -1.65 23.17 -1.84
C ASN A 28 -2.36 23.97 -0.75
N HIS A 29 -2.81 23.28 0.28
CA HIS A 29 -3.46 23.86 1.45
C HIS A 29 -2.68 23.42 2.68
N ASP A 30 -2.12 24.37 3.42
CA ASP A 30 -1.56 24.24 4.77
C ASP A 30 -1.07 22.82 5.16
N GLY A 31 0.10 22.41 4.66
CA GLY A 31 0.71 21.11 4.95
C GLY A 31 0.17 19.91 4.17
N MET A 32 -0.79 20.12 3.28
CA MET A 32 -1.37 19.12 2.37
C MET A 32 -1.09 19.47 0.90
N MET A 33 -0.56 18.50 0.16
CA MET A 33 -0.44 18.54 -1.30
C MET A 33 -1.32 17.46 -1.90
N MET A 34 -2.30 17.84 -2.73
CA MET A 34 -3.22 16.89 -3.37
C MET A 34 -3.25 17.09 -4.89
N ASN A 35 -3.32 15.97 -5.62
CA ASN A 35 -3.55 15.94 -7.06
C ASN A 35 -4.56 14.82 -7.40
N GLN A 36 -4.74 14.54 -8.69
CA GLN A 36 -5.70 13.52 -9.16
C GLN A 36 -5.29 12.07 -8.82
N THR A 37 -4.04 11.81 -8.48
CA THR A 37 -3.51 10.46 -8.23
C THR A 37 -3.30 10.16 -6.76
N GLY A 38 -3.22 11.18 -5.91
CA GLY A 38 -2.95 11.01 -4.50
C GLY A 38 -2.85 12.30 -3.69
N MET A 39 -2.42 12.12 -2.45
CA MET A 39 -2.30 13.18 -1.46
C MET A 39 -1.12 12.92 -0.52
N ILE A 40 -0.47 13.99 -0.10
CA ILE A 40 0.63 13.99 0.85
C ILE A 40 0.28 14.98 1.96
N MET A 41 0.44 14.58 3.22
CA MET A 41 0.23 15.47 4.38
C MET A 41 1.41 15.44 5.34
N ASN A 42 1.69 16.60 5.95
CA ASN A 42 2.64 16.79 7.04
C ASN A 42 4.07 16.37 6.68
N VAL A 43 4.50 16.69 5.45
CA VAL A 43 5.90 16.49 5.03
C VAL A 43 6.81 17.35 5.88
N ASN A 44 7.94 16.77 6.26
CA ASN A 44 8.99 17.50 6.94
C ASN A 44 10.33 17.24 6.27
N HIS A 45 10.78 18.22 5.50
CA HIS A 45 12.12 18.20 4.93
C HIS A 45 13.14 18.66 5.98
N ASP A 46 13.01 19.88 6.52
CA ASP A 46 14.14 20.53 7.19
C ASP A 46 13.86 20.99 8.63
N SER A 47 12.63 20.84 9.12
CA SER A 47 12.28 21.25 10.48
C SER A 47 12.79 20.22 11.48
N LEU A 48 13.84 20.58 12.21
CA LEU A 48 14.42 19.69 13.22
C LEU A 48 13.51 19.56 14.45
N PRO A 49 13.36 18.35 15.01
CA PRO A 49 12.83 18.15 16.35
C PRO A 49 13.59 18.99 17.39
N ARG A 50 12.91 19.41 18.47
CA ARG A 50 13.53 20.25 19.54
C ARG A 50 14.71 19.55 20.22
N ASP A 51 14.71 18.23 20.18
CA ASP A 51 15.68 17.31 20.76
C ASP A 51 16.78 16.87 19.78
N CYS A 52 16.80 17.39 18.55
CA CYS A 52 17.79 17.08 17.52
C CYS A 52 18.52 18.34 17.05
N PRO A 53 19.74 18.63 17.57
CA PRO A 53 20.49 19.81 17.14
C PRO A 53 21.00 19.72 15.70
N LYS A 54 21.15 18.50 15.16
CA LYS A 54 21.50 18.21 13.77
C LYS A 54 21.00 16.83 13.37
N LEU A 55 20.86 16.60 12.06
CA LEU A 55 20.58 15.27 11.54
C LEU A 55 21.79 14.35 11.69
N VAL A 56 21.54 13.09 12.00
CA VAL A 56 22.55 12.02 11.99
C VAL A 56 22.83 11.53 10.57
N GLY A 57 21.81 11.60 9.71
CA GLY A 57 21.90 11.25 8.29
C GLY A 57 20.53 11.04 7.66
N ASP A 58 20.55 10.76 6.37
CA ASP A 58 19.37 10.48 5.56
C ASP A 58 19.23 8.96 5.34
N VAL A 59 17.99 8.47 5.35
CA VAL A 59 17.65 7.07 5.12
C VAL A 59 16.56 6.99 4.07
N ASP A 60 16.86 6.33 2.95
CA ASP A 60 15.89 6.10 1.90
C ASP A 60 15.15 4.78 2.14
N ILE A 61 13.82 4.83 2.16
CA ILE A 61 12.98 3.65 2.33
C ILE A 61 11.97 3.58 1.19
N THR A 62 11.89 2.43 0.53
CA THR A 62 10.78 2.13 -0.37
C THR A 62 9.77 1.27 0.35
N ILE A 63 8.52 1.71 0.37
CA ILE A 63 7.40 1.00 0.99
C ILE A 63 6.43 0.66 -0.13
N ARG A 64 6.22 -0.63 -0.38
CA ARG A 64 5.30 -1.10 -1.43
C ARG A 64 4.06 -1.70 -0.79
N ALA A 65 2.89 -1.24 -1.18
CA ALA A 65 1.60 -1.68 -0.69
C ALA A 65 0.86 -2.49 -1.74
N GLY A 66 0.22 -3.58 -1.31
CA GLY A 66 -0.79 -4.26 -2.12
C GLY A 66 -1.08 -5.71 -1.74
N HIS A 67 -2.03 -6.33 -2.45
CA HIS A 67 -2.47 -7.71 -2.17
C HIS A 67 -1.35 -8.74 -2.31
N LYS A 68 -0.43 -8.54 -3.27
CA LYS A 68 0.64 -9.51 -3.55
C LYS A 68 1.54 -9.74 -2.33
N TYR A 69 1.72 -8.72 -1.49
CA TYR A 69 2.54 -8.78 -0.28
C TYR A 69 1.84 -9.46 0.88
N ALA A 70 0.51 -9.57 0.85
CA ALA A 70 -0.27 -10.24 1.89
C ALA A 70 -0.21 -11.77 1.78
N ARG A 71 0.14 -12.32 0.60
CA ARG A 71 0.09 -13.78 0.32
C ARG A 71 0.93 -14.63 1.27
N ARG A 72 1.96 -14.07 1.89
CA ARG A 72 2.80 -14.76 2.88
C ARG A 72 2.19 -14.82 4.28
N PHE A 73 1.07 -14.14 4.51
CA PHE A 73 0.39 -14.07 5.79
C PHE A 73 -1.00 -14.70 5.67
N ASN A 74 -1.21 -15.80 6.39
CA ASN A 74 -2.50 -16.49 6.37
C ASN A 74 -3.64 -15.57 6.84
N GLY A 75 -4.74 -15.56 6.08
CA GLY A 75 -5.93 -14.76 6.39
C GLY A 75 -5.75 -13.25 6.23
N LYS A 76 -4.69 -12.77 5.55
CA LYS A 76 -4.49 -11.35 5.25
C LYS A 76 -4.76 -11.07 3.77
N MET A 77 -5.36 -9.91 3.51
CA MET A 77 -5.69 -9.46 2.15
C MET A 77 -4.73 -8.38 1.67
N PHE A 78 -4.19 -7.59 2.61
CA PHE A 78 -3.39 -6.42 2.33
C PHE A 78 -2.16 -6.42 3.23
N ALA A 79 -1.01 -6.04 2.68
CA ALA A 79 0.20 -5.84 3.45
C ALA A 79 1.13 -4.84 2.74
N PHE A 80 2.07 -4.31 3.52
CA PHE A 80 3.30 -3.74 2.99
C PHE A 80 4.31 -4.85 2.67
N ASP A 81 5.25 -4.57 1.79
CA ASP A 81 6.34 -5.47 1.42
C ASP A 81 7.32 -5.78 2.56
N GLN A 82 7.37 -4.92 3.57
CA GLN A 82 8.09 -5.12 4.83
C GLN A 82 7.21 -4.77 6.03
N GLN A 83 7.47 -5.41 7.17
CA GLN A 83 6.68 -5.25 8.41
C GLN A 83 7.42 -4.46 9.48
N GLU A 84 8.71 -4.25 9.31
CA GLU A 84 9.56 -3.50 10.22
C GLU A 84 10.62 -2.71 9.45
N TRP A 85 10.86 -1.49 9.89
CA TRP A 85 12.05 -0.71 9.56
C TRP A 85 12.70 -0.23 10.84
N ASN A 86 14.03 -0.12 10.85
CA ASN A 86 14.79 0.41 11.97
C ASN A 86 15.69 1.54 11.47
N VAL A 87 15.60 2.69 12.12
CA VAL A 87 16.33 3.91 11.76
C VAL A 87 17.05 4.47 12.98
N ALA A 88 18.15 5.19 12.73
CA ALA A 88 18.80 5.94 13.79
C ALA A 88 17.90 7.10 14.27
N PRO A 89 18.03 7.52 15.54
CA PRO A 89 17.41 8.74 16.02
C PRO A 89 17.91 9.98 15.27
N CYS A 90 17.10 11.03 15.20
CA CYS A 90 17.44 12.26 14.48
C CYS A 90 17.84 12.05 13.01
N SER A 91 17.25 11.06 12.33
CA SER A 91 17.43 10.83 10.90
C SER A 91 16.29 11.41 10.09
N ARG A 92 16.60 11.91 8.89
CA ARG A 92 15.61 12.20 7.86
C ARG A 92 15.33 10.92 7.10
N ILE A 93 14.06 10.55 7.01
CA ILE A 93 13.61 9.42 6.22
C ILE A 93 13.03 9.97 4.93
N ASN A 94 13.53 9.50 3.79
CA ASN A 94 12.92 9.75 2.48
C ASN A 94 12.11 8.51 2.08
N ILE A 95 10.80 8.63 2.13
CA ILE A 95 9.88 7.55 1.81
C ILE A 95 9.51 7.62 0.33
N THR A 96 9.70 6.51 -0.37
CA THR A 96 9.08 6.23 -1.67
C THR A 96 7.93 5.25 -1.44
N PHE A 97 6.70 5.73 -1.46
CA PHE A 97 5.50 4.93 -1.28
C PHE A 97 4.96 4.50 -2.63
N VAL A 98 4.88 3.19 -2.88
CA VAL A 98 4.38 2.61 -4.13
C VAL A 98 3.11 1.83 -3.85
N ASN A 99 2.05 2.13 -4.60
CA ASN A 99 0.84 1.32 -4.61
C ASN A 99 0.87 0.40 -5.84
N ASP A 100 0.91 -0.92 -5.60
CA ASP A 100 0.87 -1.93 -6.66
C ASP A 100 -0.56 -2.43 -6.97
N ASP A 101 -1.56 -2.00 -6.20
CA ASP A 101 -2.96 -2.35 -6.40
C ASP A 101 -3.74 -1.28 -7.18
N LYS A 102 -4.88 -1.71 -7.74
CA LYS A 102 -5.88 -0.81 -8.34
C LYS A 102 -6.83 -0.16 -7.33
N ILE A 103 -6.59 -0.37 -6.04
CA ILE A 103 -7.39 0.20 -4.96
C ILE A 103 -6.55 1.19 -4.17
N ARG A 104 -7.23 2.10 -3.48
CA ARG A 104 -6.61 3.15 -2.69
C ARG A 104 -5.85 2.61 -1.49
N HIS A 105 -4.61 3.05 -1.29
CA HIS A 105 -3.85 2.80 -0.06
C HIS A 105 -3.32 4.12 0.48
N GLN A 106 -3.40 4.28 1.80
CA GLN A 106 -3.01 5.49 2.51
C GLN A 106 -2.03 5.15 3.62
N LEU A 107 -0.73 5.22 3.32
CA LEU A 107 0.33 5.03 4.30
C LEU A 107 0.24 6.11 5.36
N MET A 108 0.26 5.70 6.62
CA MET A 108 0.17 6.57 7.77
C MET A 108 1.16 6.15 8.84
N ILE A 109 1.88 7.13 9.41
CA ILE A 109 2.74 6.93 10.58
C ILE A 109 2.14 7.67 11.75
N HIS A 110 1.72 6.93 12.78
CA HIS A 110 1.07 7.49 13.97
C HIS A 110 2.02 7.71 15.15
N GLY A 111 1.65 8.67 15.99
CA GLY A 111 2.27 8.89 17.31
C GLY A 111 3.55 9.72 17.25
N LEU A 112 3.74 10.45 16.13
CA LEU A 112 4.79 11.44 15.94
C LEU A 112 4.55 12.67 16.86
N PRO A 113 5.59 13.48 17.16
CA PRO A 113 5.40 14.65 18.01
C PRO A 113 4.48 15.70 17.38
N GLY A 114 3.36 16.01 18.03
CA GLY A 114 2.32 16.92 17.52
C GLY A 114 2.80 18.33 17.15
N TYR A 115 3.86 18.81 17.82
CA TYR A 115 4.46 20.12 17.54
C TYR A 115 5.23 20.15 16.21
N LEU A 116 5.59 18.98 15.68
CA LEU A 116 6.37 18.81 14.44
C LEU A 116 5.50 18.26 13.31
N TYR A 117 4.57 17.38 13.67
CA TYR A 117 3.59 16.77 12.77
C TYR A 117 2.20 17.01 13.36
N PRO A 118 1.37 17.88 12.76
CA PRO A 118 0.00 18.08 13.20
C PRO A 118 -0.73 16.76 13.45
N ASP A 119 -1.45 16.67 14.57
CA ASP A 119 -2.13 15.48 15.08
C ASP A 119 -1.24 14.24 15.33
N GLY A 120 0.08 14.40 15.22
CA GLY A 120 1.06 13.32 15.35
C GLY A 120 1.03 12.33 14.18
N MET A 121 0.68 12.82 12.99
CA MET A 121 0.44 11.98 11.81
C MET A 121 1.24 12.46 10.58
N PHE A 122 1.67 11.50 9.77
CA PHE A 122 2.27 11.71 8.45
C PHE A 122 1.56 10.81 7.44
N HIS A 123 1.16 11.33 6.27
CA HIS A 123 0.32 10.59 5.33
C HIS A 123 0.86 10.63 3.89
N LEU A 124 0.82 9.48 3.22
CA LEU A 124 0.95 9.35 1.77
C LEU A 124 -0.19 8.49 1.23
N GLU A 125 -1.04 9.07 0.40
CA GLU A 125 -2.21 8.41 -0.17
C GLU A 125 -2.10 8.29 -1.68
N LEU A 126 -2.33 7.09 -2.20
CA LEU A 126 -2.45 6.82 -3.63
C LEU A 126 -3.81 6.20 -3.91
N TYR A 127 -4.58 6.78 -4.83
CA TYR A 127 -5.93 6.32 -5.16
C TYR A 127 -5.96 5.03 -6.01
N GLY A 128 -4.83 4.70 -6.64
CA GLY A 128 -4.62 3.50 -7.45
C GLY A 128 -3.13 3.27 -7.69
N PRO A 129 -2.73 2.58 -8.76
CA PRO A 129 -1.34 2.24 -8.99
C PRO A 129 -0.51 3.52 -9.21
N GLY A 130 0.62 3.62 -8.53
CA GLY A 130 1.45 4.83 -8.62
C GLY A 130 2.53 4.89 -7.55
N GLU A 131 3.19 6.04 -7.47
CA GLU A 131 4.27 6.31 -6.52
C GLU A 131 4.17 7.74 -6.00
N LEU A 132 4.44 7.92 -4.70
CA LEU A 132 4.64 9.22 -4.04
C LEU A 132 5.97 9.23 -3.31
N LYS A 133 6.58 10.41 -3.22
CA LYS A 133 7.80 10.63 -2.46
C LYS A 133 7.62 11.79 -1.48
N ALA A 134 8.04 11.57 -0.25
CA ALA A 134 8.04 12.59 0.79
C ALA A 134 9.07 12.26 1.85
N SER A 135 9.46 13.27 2.62
CA SER A 135 10.40 13.12 3.72
C SER A 135 9.75 13.41 5.06
N LEU A 136 10.27 12.79 6.11
CA LEU A 136 9.98 13.15 7.49
C LEU A 136 11.25 12.98 8.35
N ILE A 137 11.40 13.76 9.40
CA ILE A 137 12.50 13.67 10.36
C ILE A 137 12.02 13.00 11.66
N MET A 138 12.71 11.95 12.08
CA MET A 138 12.42 11.26 13.34
C MET A 138 13.02 12.01 14.55
N PRO A 139 12.33 12.02 15.71
CA PRO A 139 12.89 12.57 16.95
C PRO A 139 14.07 11.75 17.47
N SER A 140 14.73 12.24 18.53
CA SER A 140 15.85 11.54 19.18
C SER A 140 15.38 10.37 20.05
N GLN A 141 14.10 10.37 20.44
CA GLN A 141 13.55 9.38 21.36
C GLN A 141 13.53 7.98 20.72
N LYS A 142 14.07 7.01 21.46
CA LYS A 142 13.90 5.59 21.16
C LYS A 142 12.43 5.20 21.33
N LYS A 143 11.74 4.95 20.22
CA LYS A 143 10.30 4.65 20.19
C LYS A 143 9.93 3.83 18.94
N THR A 144 8.93 2.98 19.08
CA THR A 144 8.30 2.26 17.97
C THR A 144 7.03 2.96 17.54
N TYR A 145 6.92 3.26 16.25
CA TYR A 145 5.79 3.95 15.63
C TYR A 145 4.97 2.96 14.80
N LEU A 146 3.65 3.07 14.85
CA LEU A 146 2.77 2.28 14.01
C LEU A 146 2.77 2.85 12.60
N VAL A 147 3.09 1.99 11.63
CA VAL A 147 2.96 2.29 10.20
C VAL A 147 1.79 1.48 9.69
N HIS A 148 0.72 2.09 9.19
CA HIS A 148 -0.44 1.35 8.70
C HIS A 148 -1.11 2.02 7.52
N CYS A 149 -2.07 1.31 6.92
CA CYS A 149 -3.01 1.93 5.99
C CYS A 149 -4.13 2.60 6.78
N GLU A 150 -4.37 3.89 6.56
CA GLU A 150 -5.43 4.63 7.27
C GLU A 150 -6.83 4.09 6.93
N VAL A 151 -7.01 3.49 5.74
CA VAL A 151 -8.24 2.80 5.38
C VAL A 151 -8.47 1.65 6.39
N PRO A 152 -9.48 1.73 7.27
CA PRO A 152 -9.58 0.82 8.42
C PRO A 152 -9.64 -0.64 8.00
N GLN A 153 -10.40 -0.95 6.94
CA GLN A 153 -10.52 -2.30 6.42
C GLN A 153 -9.20 -2.84 5.88
N HIS A 154 -8.30 -1.98 5.38
CA HIS A 154 -7.00 -2.41 4.88
C HIS A 154 -6.06 -2.73 6.05
N MET A 155 -6.08 -1.90 7.10
CA MET A 155 -5.35 -2.17 8.35
C MET A 155 -5.81 -3.46 9.03
N GLU A 156 -7.13 -3.63 9.21
CA GLU A 156 -7.73 -4.82 9.83
C GLU A 156 -7.34 -6.10 9.08
N LYS A 157 -7.36 -6.03 7.75
CA LYS A 157 -6.98 -7.15 6.87
C LYS A 157 -5.47 -7.30 6.66
N GLY A 158 -4.64 -6.60 7.43
CA GLY A 158 -3.21 -6.87 7.57
C GLY A 158 -2.27 -5.74 7.18
N MET A 159 -2.73 -4.61 6.66
CA MET A 159 -1.83 -3.54 6.20
C MET A 159 -1.34 -2.68 7.36
N LYS A 160 -0.41 -3.24 8.12
CA LYS A 160 0.29 -2.61 9.24
C LYS A 160 1.71 -3.18 9.38
N ALA A 161 2.58 -2.35 9.92
CA ALA A 161 4.00 -2.53 10.12
C ALA A 161 4.46 -1.62 11.28
N GLN A 162 5.74 -1.66 11.61
CA GLN A 162 6.33 -0.82 12.64
C GLN A 162 7.60 -0.12 12.16
N LEU A 163 7.79 1.13 12.59
CA LEU A 163 9.01 1.89 12.37
C LEU A 163 9.68 2.11 13.72
N LYS A 164 10.86 1.53 13.91
CA LYS A 164 11.65 1.63 15.13
C LYS A 164 12.69 2.74 15.00
N VAL A 165 12.69 3.67 15.94
CA VAL A 165 13.76 4.67 16.09
C VAL A 165 14.70 4.21 17.19
N GLY A 166 16.00 4.14 16.91
CA GLY A 166 17.01 3.71 17.89
C GLY A 166 16.78 2.30 18.45
N GLY A 167 16.20 1.41 17.63
CA GLY A 167 15.80 0.06 18.05
C GLY A 167 14.40 -0.06 18.67
N GLY A 168 13.65 1.04 18.83
CA GLY A 168 12.26 1.02 19.30
C GLY A 168 12.11 0.74 20.80
N ASP A 169 10.95 1.05 21.38
CA ASP A 169 10.65 0.83 22.81
C ASP A 169 10.03 -0.56 23.08
N ALA A 170 9.22 -1.07 22.15
CA ALA A 170 8.72 -2.44 22.14
C ALA A 170 8.24 -2.85 20.73
N ASP A 171 7.99 -4.13 20.52
CA ASP A 171 7.25 -4.58 19.34
C ASP A 171 5.77 -4.28 19.48
N LEU A 172 5.18 -3.71 18.43
CA LEU A 172 3.75 -3.44 18.39
C LEU A 172 2.99 -4.75 18.25
N PRO A 173 1.84 -4.89 18.92
CA PRO A 173 1.06 -6.11 18.84
C PRO A 173 0.33 -6.23 17.49
N SER A 174 -0.01 -7.46 17.11
CA SER A 174 -0.76 -7.77 15.88
C SER A 174 -0.10 -7.34 14.56
N ILE A 175 1.21 -7.12 14.49
CA ILE A 175 1.90 -6.85 13.22
C ILE A 175 2.11 -8.19 12.50
N PRO A 176 1.57 -8.39 11.28
CA PRO A 176 1.71 -9.66 10.56
C PRO A 176 3.16 -10.12 10.48
N GLY A 177 3.43 -11.40 10.75
CA GLY A 177 4.79 -11.96 10.68
C GLY A 177 5.76 -11.53 11.78
N LEU A 178 5.41 -10.58 12.64
CA LEU A 178 6.25 -10.14 13.76
C LEU A 178 5.62 -10.50 15.11
N THR A 179 4.37 -10.12 15.34
CA THR A 179 3.69 -10.34 16.62
C THR A 179 2.33 -10.99 16.44
N ALA A 180 1.92 -11.75 17.46
CA ALA A 180 0.63 -12.42 17.46
C ALA A 180 -0.53 -11.41 17.44
N PRO A 181 -1.66 -11.75 16.76
CA PRO A 181 -2.86 -10.93 16.82
C PRO A 181 -3.43 -10.89 18.24
N VAL A 182 -3.78 -9.69 18.73
CA VAL A 182 -4.42 -9.49 20.04
C VAL A 182 -5.80 -10.12 20.07
N ARG A 183 -6.51 -10.05 18.95
CA ARG A 183 -7.79 -10.72 18.72
C ARG A 183 -7.65 -11.52 17.44
N ALA A 184 -7.41 -12.82 17.58
CA ALA A 184 -7.38 -13.73 16.45
C ALA A 184 -8.82 -14.06 16.03
N ASP A 185 -9.10 -13.97 14.74
CA ASP A 185 -10.34 -14.54 14.22
C ASP A 185 -10.23 -16.07 14.30
N SER A 186 -11.19 -16.71 14.95
CA SER A 186 -11.34 -18.15 14.92
C SER A 186 -12.43 -18.52 13.91
N TYR A 187 -12.07 -19.26 12.87
CA TYR A 187 -13.01 -19.85 11.92
C TYR A 187 -13.01 -21.39 12.06
N PRO A 188 -13.43 -21.96 13.19
CA PRO A 188 -13.53 -23.40 13.32
C PRO A 188 -14.61 -23.93 12.38
N VAL A 189 -14.33 -25.05 11.72
CA VAL A 189 -15.35 -25.81 11.02
C VAL A 189 -16.08 -26.66 12.05
N ASP A 190 -17.40 -26.50 12.16
CA ASP A 190 -18.22 -27.36 13.00
C ASP A 190 -18.40 -28.73 12.32
N TRP A 191 -17.56 -29.69 12.70
CA TRP A 191 -17.56 -31.07 12.20
C TRP A 191 -18.63 -31.93 12.86
N ASN A 192 -19.88 -31.48 12.83
CA ASN A 192 -21.01 -32.26 13.32
C ASN A 192 -21.47 -33.31 12.27
N ASN A 193 -22.37 -34.21 12.70
CA ASN A 193 -22.91 -35.25 11.83
C ASN A 193 -23.60 -34.68 10.58
N ALA A 194 -24.26 -33.52 10.68
CA ALA A 194 -24.91 -32.88 9.55
C ALA A 194 -23.87 -32.38 8.53
N THR A 195 -22.78 -31.75 8.97
CA THR A 195 -21.67 -31.33 8.10
C THR A 195 -21.08 -32.51 7.33
N TRP A 196 -20.87 -33.64 8.01
CA TRP A 196 -20.40 -34.87 7.36
C TRP A 196 -21.40 -35.44 6.35
N LEU A 197 -22.69 -35.51 6.71
CA LEU A 197 -23.73 -35.99 5.82
C LEU A 197 -23.85 -35.11 4.56
N ILE A 198 -23.78 -33.79 4.73
CA ILE A 198 -23.83 -32.83 3.62
C ILE A 198 -22.61 -33.00 2.72
N LEU A 199 -21.41 -33.17 3.28
CA LEU A 199 -20.18 -33.40 2.50
C LEU A 199 -20.26 -34.71 1.70
N ILE A 200 -20.65 -35.81 2.35
CA ILE A 200 -20.79 -37.12 1.70
C ILE A 200 -21.86 -37.05 0.60
N PHE A 201 -23.02 -36.45 0.89
CA PHE A 201 -24.09 -36.29 -0.10
C PHE A 201 -23.61 -35.46 -1.30
N SER A 202 -22.89 -34.35 -1.06
CA SER A 202 -22.36 -33.48 -2.11
C SER A 202 -21.36 -34.23 -3.01
N VAL A 203 -20.48 -35.05 -2.43
CA VAL A 203 -19.54 -35.89 -3.18
C VAL A 203 -20.29 -36.94 -4.00
N ILE A 204 -21.24 -37.67 -3.39
CA ILE A 204 -22.03 -38.69 -4.08
C ILE A 204 -22.83 -38.07 -5.22
N ALA A 205 -23.55 -36.97 -4.98
CA ALA A 205 -24.31 -36.27 -6.01
C ALA A 205 -23.40 -35.76 -7.13
N GLY A 206 -22.24 -35.20 -6.78
CA GLY A 206 -21.23 -34.71 -7.71
C GLY A 206 -20.63 -35.81 -8.59
N CYS A 207 -20.52 -37.05 -8.11
CA CYS A 207 -20.06 -38.19 -8.91
C CYS A 207 -21.18 -38.89 -9.68
N ALA A 208 -22.36 -39.07 -9.06
CA ALA A 208 -23.46 -39.84 -9.61
C ALA A 208 -24.17 -39.10 -10.76
N LEU A 209 -24.45 -37.80 -10.60
CA LEU A 209 -25.17 -37.03 -11.62
C LEU A 209 -24.43 -37.00 -12.97
N PRO A 210 -23.11 -36.72 -13.03
CA PRO A 210 -22.36 -36.81 -14.29
C PRO A 210 -22.29 -38.22 -14.85
N TYR A 211 -22.15 -39.25 -14.01
CA TYR A 211 -22.14 -40.64 -14.47
C TYR A 211 -23.45 -41.03 -15.18
N PHE A 212 -24.60 -40.69 -14.58
CA PHE A 212 -25.89 -40.97 -15.19
C PHE A 212 -26.16 -40.12 -16.44
N ALA A 213 -25.72 -38.86 -16.45
CA ALA A 213 -25.80 -38.01 -17.64
C ALA A 213 -24.94 -38.57 -18.79
N TYR A 214 -23.68 -38.92 -18.51
CA TYR A 214 -22.77 -39.55 -19.48
C TYR A 214 -23.38 -40.82 -20.08
N LYS A 215 -23.90 -41.72 -19.23
CA LYS A 215 -24.56 -42.95 -19.68
C LYS A 215 -25.81 -42.70 -20.53
N ARG A 216 -26.47 -41.55 -20.36
CA ARG A 216 -27.63 -41.14 -21.15
C ARG A 216 -27.25 -40.55 -22.51
N PHE A 217 -26.09 -39.90 -22.63
CA PHE A 217 -25.61 -39.28 -23.87
C PHE A 217 -24.69 -40.18 -24.74
N VAL A 218 -24.08 -41.22 -24.16
CA VAL A 218 -23.23 -42.20 -24.86
C VAL A 218 -24.00 -43.49 -25.21
N LYS A 219 -25.33 -43.38 -25.31
CA LYS A 219 -26.20 -44.40 -25.90
C LYS A 219 -26.69 -43.93 -27.27
#